data_AF-A0A960UPW5-F1
#
_entry.id   AF-A0A960UPW5-F1
#
_cell.length_a   1.000
_cell.length_b   1.000
_cell.length_c   1.000
_cell.angle_alpha   90.00
_cell.angle_beta   90.00
_cell.angle_gamma   90.00
#
_symmetry.space_group_name_H-M   'P 1'
#
loop_
_entity.id
_entity.type
_entity.pdbx_description
1 polymer ?
#
loop_
_entity_poly.entity_id
_entity_poly.type
_entity_poly.pdbx_seq_one_letter_code
_entity_poly.pdbx_strand_id
1 'polypeptide(L)'
;MNLYRGNASIIRLILNDWAEAQVWQRIAFIVFACLLYLATSSLSAESILLRNGQSFDGRITSQTVSHIIVATSTGTRRIAKNQVARIQYVPFTEAQKQQQRAQYIRQYQAWKRRQEEIRQQKMEEEQKKKELAAIEEQIRQKKL
;
A
#
# COMPACT_ATOMS: atom_id res chain seq x y z
N MET A 1 -71.22 42.89 -19.52
CA MET A 1 -70.53 42.79 -18.21
C MET A 1 -69.70 41.50 -18.23
N ASN A 2 -68.40 41.62 -18.53
CA ASN A 2 -67.49 40.49 -18.78
C ASN A 2 -66.69 40.18 -17.50
N LEU A 3 -67.03 39.10 -16.78
CA LEU A 3 -66.35 38.69 -15.54
C LEU A 3 -65.72 37.28 -15.59
N TYR A 4 -65.69 36.61 -16.75
CA TYR A 4 -65.27 35.20 -16.85
C TYR A 4 -63.91 34.94 -17.52
N ARG A 5 -63.09 35.97 -17.80
CA ARG A 5 -61.78 35.79 -18.45
C ARG A 5 -60.57 35.74 -17.49
N GLY A 6 -60.72 36.08 -16.21
CA GLY A 6 -59.60 36.13 -15.25
C GLY A 6 -59.20 34.79 -14.62
N ASN A 7 -60.16 33.90 -14.34
CA ASN A 7 -59.88 32.68 -13.57
C ASN A 7 -59.07 31.62 -14.33
N ALA A 8 -59.22 31.53 -15.67
CA ALA A 8 -58.52 30.51 -16.45
C ALA A 8 -57.00 30.76 -16.56
N SER A 9 -56.55 32.02 -16.54
CA SER A 9 -55.12 32.36 -16.55
C SER A 9 -54.45 32.09 -15.21
N ILE A 10 -55.11 32.40 -14.08
CA ILE A 10 -54.55 32.18 -12.74
C ILE A 10 -54.43 30.67 -12.44
N ILE A 11 -55.44 29.89 -12.81
CA ILE A 11 -55.41 28.42 -12.62
C ILE A 11 -54.31 27.77 -13.48
N ARG A 12 -54.08 28.25 -14.71
CA ARG A 12 -52.96 27.78 -15.55
C ARG A 12 -51.60 28.19 -15.01
N LEU A 13 -51.45 29.40 -14.45
CA LEU A 13 -50.18 29.86 -13.87
C LEU A 13 -49.80 29.02 -12.64
N ILE A 14 -50.78 28.75 -11.76
CA ILE A 14 -50.58 27.92 -10.56
C ILE A 14 -50.29 26.46 -10.97
N LEU A 15 -51.04 25.86 -11.90
CA LEU A 15 -50.74 24.49 -12.33
C LEU A 15 -49.32 24.34 -12.93
N ASN A 16 -48.85 25.34 -13.68
CA ASN A 16 -47.54 25.31 -14.28
C ASN A 16 -46.43 25.45 -13.23
N ASP A 17 -46.61 26.31 -12.23
CA ASP A 17 -45.65 26.52 -11.13
C ASP A 17 -45.50 25.27 -10.24
N TRP A 18 -46.60 24.54 -10.02
CA TRP A 18 -46.60 23.28 -9.26
C TRP A 18 -45.98 22.11 -10.07
N ALA A 19 -46.18 22.09 -11.39
CA ALA A 19 -45.53 21.11 -12.26
C ALA A 19 -44.01 21.31 -12.32
N GLU A 20 -43.55 22.56 -12.42
CA GLU A 20 -42.13 22.92 -12.36
C GLU A 20 -41.51 22.49 -11.01
N ALA A 21 -42.15 22.80 -9.88
CA ALA A 21 -41.67 22.41 -8.56
C ALA A 21 -41.53 20.87 -8.40
N GLN A 22 -42.45 20.11 -8.98
CA GLN A 22 -42.42 18.65 -8.95
C GLN A 22 -41.30 18.07 -9.85
N VAL A 23 -40.98 18.73 -10.96
CA VAL A 23 -39.83 18.40 -11.82
C VAL A 23 -38.51 18.68 -11.09
N TRP A 24 -38.39 19.83 -10.42
CA TRP A 24 -37.20 20.17 -9.62
C TRP A 24 -36.96 19.20 -8.47
N GLN A 25 -38.02 18.75 -7.78
CA GLN A 25 -37.91 17.72 -6.75
C GLN A 25 -37.39 16.39 -7.30
N ARG A 26 -37.84 15.97 -8.48
CA ARG A 26 -37.37 14.74 -9.14
C ARG A 26 -35.90 14.84 -9.56
N ILE A 27 -35.50 15.99 -10.12
CA ILE A 27 -34.11 16.26 -10.49
C ILE A 27 -33.22 16.25 -9.24
N ALA A 28 -33.64 16.93 -8.16
CA ALA A 28 -32.91 16.94 -6.89
C ALA A 28 -32.77 15.52 -6.31
N PHE A 29 -33.81 14.68 -6.40
CA PHE A 29 -33.77 13.30 -5.93
C PHE A 29 -32.81 12.44 -6.76
N ILE A 30 -32.79 12.60 -8.10
CA ILE A 30 -31.84 11.91 -8.99
C ILE A 30 -30.40 12.37 -8.70
N VAL A 31 -30.17 13.67 -8.56
CA VAL A 31 -28.85 14.22 -8.22
C VAL A 31 -28.39 13.69 -6.87
N PHE A 32 -29.25 13.68 -5.86
CA PHE A 32 -28.95 13.14 -4.53
C PHE A 32 -28.64 11.63 -4.59
N ALA A 33 -29.42 10.86 -5.33
CA ALA A 33 -29.17 9.43 -5.53
C ALA A 33 -27.84 9.16 -6.25
N CYS A 34 -27.50 9.95 -7.27
CA CYS A 34 -26.20 9.90 -7.93
C CYS A 34 -25.05 10.24 -6.98
N LEU A 35 -25.22 11.24 -6.13
CA LEU A 35 -24.22 11.66 -5.14
C LEU A 35 -23.99 10.59 -4.08
N LEU A 36 -25.07 9.94 -3.61
CA LEU A 36 -24.98 8.78 -2.71
C LEU A 36 -24.31 7.58 -3.38
N TYR A 37 -24.63 7.29 -4.65
CA TYR A 37 -24.01 6.19 -5.39
C TYR A 37 -22.49 6.41 -5.53
N LEU A 38 -22.06 7.61 -5.89
CA LEU A 38 -20.64 7.97 -5.99
C LEU A 38 -19.92 7.85 -4.64
N ALA A 39 -20.57 8.21 -3.53
CA ALA A 39 -19.99 8.12 -2.19
C ALA A 39 -19.65 6.67 -1.75
N THR A 40 -20.36 5.66 -2.27
CA THR A 40 -20.15 4.25 -1.87
C THR A 40 -18.96 3.56 -2.54
N SER A 41 -18.43 4.11 -3.64
CA SER A 41 -17.34 3.50 -4.43
C SER A 41 -15.96 3.47 -3.74
N SER A 42 -15.82 4.12 -2.56
CA SER A 42 -14.54 4.25 -1.84
C SER A 42 -14.30 3.16 -0.77
N LEU A 43 -15.24 2.22 -0.58
CA LEU A 43 -15.30 1.42 0.66
C LEU A 43 -14.42 0.16 0.71
N SER A 44 -13.39 0.02 -0.12
CA SER A 44 -12.52 -1.18 -0.09
C SER A 44 -11.05 -0.82 -0.29
N ALA A 45 -10.38 -0.50 0.82
CA ALA A 45 -8.93 -0.42 0.89
C ALA A 45 -8.39 -1.69 1.56
N GLU A 46 -7.53 -2.44 0.88
CA GLU A 46 -6.78 -3.52 1.52
C GLU A 46 -5.56 -2.94 2.25
N SER A 47 -5.20 -3.53 3.38
CA SER A 47 -3.97 -3.24 4.10
C SER A 47 -2.92 -4.30 3.78
N ILE A 48 -1.75 -3.85 3.35
CA ILE A 48 -0.65 -4.71 2.90
C ILE A 48 0.54 -4.49 3.83
N LEU A 49 0.94 -5.54 4.54
CA LEU A 49 2.13 -5.55 5.40
C LEU A 49 3.31 -6.14 4.65
N LEU A 50 4.41 -5.41 4.61
CA LEU A 50 5.67 -5.84 4.03
C LEU A 50 6.57 -6.53 5.06
N ARG A 51 7.51 -7.35 4.58
CA ARG A 51 8.50 -8.07 5.41
C ARG A 51 9.44 -7.14 6.19
N ASN A 52 9.63 -5.91 5.71
CA ASN A 52 10.40 -4.88 6.42
C ASN A 52 9.60 -4.20 7.55
N GLY A 53 8.33 -4.56 7.73
CA GLY A 53 7.44 -4.01 8.76
C GLY A 53 6.68 -2.74 8.33
N GLN A 54 6.87 -2.25 7.11
CA GLN A 54 6.04 -1.17 6.56
C GLN A 54 4.67 -1.68 6.17
N SER A 55 3.63 -0.87 6.37
CA SER A 55 2.27 -1.15 5.91
C SER A 55 1.78 -0.06 4.97
N PHE A 56 1.02 -0.43 3.95
CA PHE A 56 0.34 0.51 3.06
C PHE A 56 -1.12 0.09 2.90
N ASP A 57 -1.98 1.10 2.83
CA ASP A 57 -3.39 0.91 2.52
C ASP A 57 -3.64 1.30 1.07
N GLY A 58 -4.35 0.45 0.35
CA GLY A 58 -4.66 0.66 -1.06
C GLY A 58 -5.38 -0.52 -1.69
N ARG A 59 -5.98 -0.26 -2.85
CA ARG A 59 -6.73 -1.28 -3.59
C ARG A 59 -5.82 -2.09 -4.50
N ILE A 60 -5.82 -3.41 -4.42
CA ILE A 60 -5.11 -4.27 -5.37
C ILE A 60 -5.89 -4.27 -6.70
N THR A 61 -5.33 -3.65 -7.72
CA THR A 61 -5.97 -3.53 -9.05
C THR A 61 -5.59 -4.66 -9.99
N SER A 62 -4.38 -5.22 -9.83
CA SER A 62 -3.90 -6.34 -10.63
C SER A 62 -2.92 -7.20 -9.84
N GLN A 63 -2.88 -8.49 -10.15
CA GLN A 63 -1.98 -9.44 -9.53
C GLN A 63 -1.44 -10.43 -10.56
N THR A 64 -0.15 -10.71 -10.48
CA THR A 64 0.53 -11.78 -11.21
C THR A 64 1.19 -12.75 -10.23
N VAL A 65 1.91 -13.75 -10.74
CA VAL A 65 2.70 -14.68 -9.91
C VAL A 65 3.81 -13.95 -9.15
N SER A 66 4.43 -12.91 -9.73
CA SER A 66 5.61 -12.25 -9.15
C SER A 66 5.30 -10.97 -8.37
N HIS A 67 4.22 -10.27 -8.70
CA HIS A 67 3.94 -8.95 -8.13
C HIS A 67 2.44 -8.63 -8.05
N ILE A 68 2.12 -7.63 -7.22
CA ILE A 68 0.81 -6.99 -7.13
C ILE A 68 0.93 -5.52 -7.56
N ILE A 69 -0.14 -4.99 -8.15
CA ILE A 69 -0.30 -3.56 -8.45
C ILE A 69 -1.36 -3.03 -7.49
N VAL A 70 -1.01 -1.96 -6.77
CA VAL A 70 -1.81 -1.39 -5.68
C VAL A 70 -2.07 0.07 -5.98
N ALA A 71 -3.33 0.46 -6.07
CA ALA A 71 -3.75 1.86 -6.10
C ALA A 71 -3.79 2.39 -4.66
N THR A 72 -2.82 3.22 -4.31
CA THR A 72 -2.75 3.90 -3.00
C THR A 72 -3.22 5.35 -3.13
N SER A 73 -3.40 6.05 -2.01
CA SER A 73 -3.73 7.48 -2.00
C SER A 73 -2.70 8.37 -2.70
N THR A 74 -1.44 7.91 -2.79
CA THR A 74 -0.33 8.62 -3.45
C THR A 74 -0.10 8.19 -4.90
N GLY A 75 -0.92 7.28 -5.42
CA GLY A 75 -0.82 6.75 -6.78
C GLY A 75 -0.64 5.23 -6.82
N THR A 76 -0.35 4.74 -8.03
CA THR A 76 -0.22 3.30 -8.27
C THR A 76 1.19 2.82 -7.96
N ARG A 77 1.31 1.72 -7.23
CA ARG A 77 2.59 1.11 -6.84
C ARG A 77 2.64 -0.36 -7.25
N ARG A 78 3.79 -0.78 -7.77
CA ARG A 78 4.10 -2.18 -8.06
C ARG A 78 4.91 -2.76 -6.90
N ILE A 79 4.39 -3.81 -6.26
CA ILE A 79 5.03 -4.46 -5.10
C ILE A 79 5.30 -5.93 -5.44
N ALA A 80 6.55 -6.37 -5.27
CA ALA A 80 6.90 -7.76 -5.50
C ALA A 80 6.37 -8.66 -4.38
N LYS A 81 5.79 -9.82 -4.71
CA LYS A 81 5.18 -10.72 -3.72
C LYS A 81 6.17 -11.27 -2.70
N ASN A 82 7.46 -11.35 -3.06
CA ASN A 82 8.53 -11.73 -2.13
C ASN A 82 8.71 -10.70 -0.98
N GLN A 83 8.35 -9.44 -1.19
CA GLN A 83 8.41 -8.38 -0.17
C GLN A 83 7.17 -8.34 0.72
N VAL A 84 6.06 -8.96 0.29
CA VAL A 84 4.80 -8.97 1.03
C VAL A 84 4.88 -10.03 2.14
N ALA A 85 4.52 -9.62 3.35
CA ALA A 85 4.35 -10.51 4.49
C ALA A 85 2.90 -10.98 4.62
N ARG A 86 1.93 -10.06 4.53
CA ARG A 86 0.49 -10.37 4.63
C ARG A 86 -0.35 -9.29 3.94
N ILE A 87 -1.50 -9.70 3.40
CA ILE A 87 -2.55 -8.82 2.84
C ILE A 87 -3.83 -9.12 3.62
N GLN A 88 -4.55 -8.10 4.05
CA GLN A 88 -5.83 -8.24 4.76
C GLN A 88 -6.76 -7.06 4.49
N TYR A 89 -8.06 -7.27 4.64
CA TYR A 89 -9.10 -6.27 4.37
C TYR A 89 -9.37 -5.32 5.55
N VAL A 90 -8.63 -5.48 6.65
CA VAL A 90 -8.72 -4.66 7.87
C VAL A 90 -7.36 -4.02 8.13
N PRO A 91 -7.28 -2.77 8.60
CA PRO A 91 -6.00 -2.16 8.97
C PRO A 91 -5.23 -3.00 9.99
N PHE A 92 -3.90 -3.10 9.84
CA PHE A 92 -3.05 -3.73 10.85
C PHE A 92 -3.01 -2.90 12.14
N THR A 93 -3.01 -3.57 13.29
CA THR A 93 -2.82 -2.89 14.56
C THR A 93 -1.37 -2.42 14.72
N GLU A 94 -1.15 -1.36 15.48
CA GLU A 94 0.21 -0.86 15.74
C GLU A 94 1.10 -1.92 16.43
N ALA A 95 0.52 -2.75 17.30
CA ALA A 95 1.23 -3.86 17.92
C ALA A 95 1.75 -4.88 16.89
N GLN A 96 0.95 -5.22 15.88
CA GLN A 96 1.37 -6.13 14.81
C GLN A 96 2.51 -5.54 13.96
N LYS A 97 2.40 -4.26 13.60
CA LYS A 97 3.46 -3.55 12.85
C LYS A 97 4.77 -3.50 13.64
N GLN A 98 4.70 -3.19 14.94
CA GLN A 98 5.87 -3.14 15.82
C GLN A 98 6.53 -4.51 15.98
N GLN A 99 5.76 -5.58 16.18
CA GLN A 99 6.30 -6.94 16.27
C GLN A 99 7.02 -7.35 14.98
N GLN A 100 6.41 -7.10 13.81
CA GLN A 100 7.02 -7.42 12.51
C GLN A 100 8.33 -6.64 12.31
N ARG A 101 8.34 -5.35 12.65
CA ARG A 101 9.53 -4.49 12.57
C ARG A 101 10.63 -4.95 13.51
N ALA A 102 10.30 -5.32 14.74
CA ALA A 102 11.26 -5.86 15.72
C ALA A 102 11.87 -7.17 15.23
N GLN A 103 11.07 -8.07 14.64
CA GLN A 103 11.57 -9.31 14.03
C GLN A 103 12.52 -9.02 12.88
N TYR A 104 12.16 -8.11 11.97
CA TYR A 104 13.03 -7.68 10.87
C TYR A 104 14.37 -7.14 11.37
N ILE A 105 14.35 -6.25 12.39
CA ILE A 105 15.58 -5.68 12.98
C ILE A 105 16.47 -6.79 13.58
N ARG A 106 15.89 -7.74 14.31
CA ARG A 106 16.64 -8.87 14.89
C ARG A 106 17.30 -9.72 13.81
N GLN A 107 16.55 -10.08 12.77
CA GLN A 107 17.08 -10.86 11.65
C GLN A 107 18.19 -10.12 10.91
N TYR A 108 18.00 -8.82 10.66
CA TYR A 108 18.99 -7.98 10.01
C TYR A 108 20.29 -7.86 10.82
N GLN A 109 20.19 -7.66 12.14
CA GLN A 109 21.35 -7.62 13.03
C GLN A 109 22.08 -8.97 13.07
N ALA A 110 21.36 -10.09 13.15
CA ALA A 110 21.94 -11.42 13.13
C ALA A 110 22.62 -11.76 11.79
N TRP A 111 22.04 -11.31 10.67
CA TRP A 111 22.66 -11.44 9.36
C TRP A 111 23.94 -10.60 9.27
N LYS A 112 23.90 -9.35 9.75
CA LYS A 112 25.07 -8.45 9.74
C LYS A 112 26.23 -8.99 10.59
N ARG A 113 25.95 -9.54 11.77
CA ARG A 113 26.98 -10.18 12.62
C ARG A 113 27.64 -11.37 11.92
N ARG A 114 26.84 -12.25 11.33
CA ARG A 114 27.36 -13.39 10.55
C ARG A 114 28.24 -12.98 9.38
N GLN A 115 27.86 -11.91 8.66
CA GLN A 115 28.69 -11.39 7.58
C GLN A 115 30.04 -10.86 8.09
N GLU A 116 30.05 -10.17 9.23
CA GLU A 116 31.29 -9.68 9.83
C GLU A 116 32.17 -10.84 10.34
N GLU A 117 31.57 -11.85 10.99
CA GLU A 117 32.30 -13.06 11.42
C GLU A 117 32.95 -13.79 10.24
N ILE A 118 32.22 -13.99 9.14
CA ILE A 118 32.77 -14.59 7.92
C ILE A 118 33.92 -13.75 7.35
N ARG A 119 33.79 -12.41 7.40
CA ARG A 119 34.85 -11.51 6.94
C ARG A 119 36.09 -11.63 7.80
N GLN A 120 35.95 -11.67 9.12
CA GLN A 120 37.07 -11.83 10.06
C GLN A 120 37.74 -13.19 9.90
N GLN A 121 36.97 -14.28 9.78
CA GLN A 121 37.51 -15.62 9.53
C GLN A 121 38.34 -15.68 8.26
N LYS A 122 37.86 -15.06 7.16
CA LYS A 122 38.63 -14.99 5.91
C LYS A 122 39.94 -14.22 6.06
N MET A 123 39.92 -13.10 6.78
CA MET A 123 41.13 -12.31 7.04
C MET A 123 42.15 -13.10 7.88
N GLU A 124 41.70 -13.79 8.92
CA GLU A 124 42.56 -14.60 9.78
C GLU A 124 43.14 -15.81 9.02
N GLU A 125 42.33 -16.48 8.20
CA GLU A 125 42.79 -17.60 7.36
C GLU A 125 43.84 -17.12 6.34
N GLU A 126 43.66 -15.95 5.74
CA GLU A 126 44.63 -15.36 4.83
C GLU A 126 45.95 -14.99 5.53
N GLN A 127 45.88 -14.46 6.76
CA GLN A 127 47.05 -14.18 7.58
C GLN A 127 47.83 -15.46 7.92
N LYS A 128 47.14 -16.51 8.40
CA LYS A 128 47.77 -17.80 8.69
C LYS A 128 48.42 -18.41 7.46
N LYS A 129 47.79 -18.32 6.29
CA LYS A 129 48.40 -18.79 5.02
C LYS A 129 49.67 -18.02 4.68
N LYS A 130 49.70 -16.69 4.88
CA LYS A 130 50.90 -15.87 4.66
C LYS A 130 52.02 -16.20 5.65
N GLU A 131 51.69 -16.41 6.92
CA GLU A 131 52.65 -16.81 7.96
C GLU A 131 53.26 -18.19 7.66
N LEU A 132 52.43 -19.18 7.32
CA LEU A 132 52.90 -20.51 6.93
C LEU A 132 53.81 -20.47 5.71
N ALA A 133 53.44 -19.71 4.67
CA ALA A 133 54.26 -19.53 3.48
C ALA A 133 55.62 -18.86 3.80
N ALA A 134 55.64 -17.89 4.72
CA ALA A 134 56.88 -17.26 5.16
C ALA A 134 57.79 -18.21 5.96
N ILE A 135 57.21 -19.05 6.82
CA ILE A 135 57.96 -20.07 7.56
C ILE A 135 58.52 -21.14 6.61
N GLU A 136 57.73 -21.62 5.66
CA GLU A 136 58.16 -22.58 4.65
C GLU A 136 59.35 -22.05 3.82
N GLU A 137 59.28 -20.78 3.40
CA GLU A 137 60.37 -20.14 2.65
C GLU A 137 61.63 -20.00 3.52
N GLN A 138 61.51 -19.63 4.79
CA GLN A 138 62.66 -19.59 5.71
C GLN A 138 63.32 -20.96 5.92
N ILE A 139 62.52 -22.03 6.02
CA ILE A 139 63.03 -23.40 6.15
C ILE A 139 63.75 -23.82 4.87
N ARG A 140 63.23 -23.45 3.69
CA ARG A 140 63.86 -23.72 2.40
C ARG A 140 65.23 -23.06 2.30
N GLN A 141 65.34 -21.78 2.68
CA GLN A 141 66.60 -21.04 2.65
C GLN A 141 67.67 -21.61 3.59
N LYS A 142 67.28 -22.17 4.75
CA LYS A 142 68.23 -22.79 5.69
C LYS A 142 68.72 -24.20 5.32
N LYS A 143 68.07 -24.86 4.35
CA LYS A 143 68.42 -26.22 3.90
C LYS A 143 69.34 -26.23 2.67
N LEU A 144 69.58 -25.07 2.06
CA LEU A 144 70.56 -24.83 0.99
C LEU A 144 71.87 -24.34 1.59
#